data_AF-A0AAW1E2A3-F1
#
_entry.id   AF-A0AAW1E2A3-F1
#
_cell.length_a   1.000
_cell.length_b   1.000
_cell.length_c   1.000
_cell.angle_alpha   90.00
_cell.angle_beta   90.00
_cell.angle_gamma   90.00
#
_symmetry.space_group_name_H-M   'P 1'
#
loop_
_entity.id
_entity.type
_entity.pdbx_description
1 polymer ?
#
loop_
_entity_poly.entity_id
_entity_poly.type
_entity_poly.pdbx_seq_one_letter_code
_entity_poly.pdbx_strand_id
1 'polypeptide(L)'
;MEASATPATNDGGDEDQHPWPYLRGMFSYVGVKDSSYRMKCLLCLPKATEILAFKNSPSNLRKHIERKHVHHLTKYGADINKEKKGS
;
A
#
# COMPACT_ATOMS: atom_id res chain seq x y z
N MET A 1 38.79 -22.39 -20.16
CA MET A 1 38.76 -21.27 -19.18
C MET A 1 38.09 -20.16 -19.99
N GLU A 2 36.89 -19.67 -19.69
CA GLU A 2 36.56 -18.95 -18.47
C GLU A 2 35.06 -19.05 -18.15
N ALA A 3 34.77 -19.16 -16.86
CA ALA A 3 33.46 -18.98 -16.27
C ALA A 3 33.29 -17.52 -15.88
N SER A 4 32.12 -16.93 -16.15
CA SER A 4 31.46 -15.89 -15.32
C SER A 4 30.35 -15.23 -16.12
N ALA A 5 29.13 -15.73 -15.96
CA ALA A 5 27.95 -14.88 -16.04
C ALA A 5 27.49 -14.68 -14.59
N THR A 6 27.68 -13.47 -14.11
CA THR A 6 27.37 -12.99 -12.77
C THR A 6 25.86 -13.05 -12.49
N PRO A 7 25.41 -13.64 -11.37
CA PRO A 7 24.11 -13.31 -10.80
C PRO A 7 24.29 -12.11 -9.86
N ALA A 8 24.06 -10.90 -10.37
CA ALA A 8 23.91 -9.69 -9.55
C ALA A 8 22.40 -9.40 -9.44
N THR A 9 21.69 -10.04 -8.50
CA THR A 9 21.31 -9.43 -7.21
C THR A 9 21.05 -7.93 -7.32
N ASN A 10 19.84 -7.57 -7.74
CA ASN A 10 19.20 -6.32 -7.34
C ASN A 10 17.75 -6.64 -6.98
N ASP A 11 17.57 -7.57 -6.04
CA ASP A 11 16.35 -7.63 -5.24
C ASP A 11 16.46 -6.48 -4.23
N GLY A 12 16.14 -5.28 -4.72
CA GLY A 12 16.04 -4.09 -3.89
C GLY A 12 14.91 -4.33 -2.91
N GLY A 13 15.27 -4.70 -1.69
CA GLY A 13 14.39 -4.68 -0.54
C GLY A 13 13.91 -3.26 -0.26
N ASP A 14 12.92 -2.80 -1.01
CA ASP A 14 12.09 -1.64 -0.70
C ASP A 14 11.07 -2.05 0.39
N GLU A 15 11.56 -2.56 1.52
CA GLU A 15 10.73 -2.97 2.66
C GLU A 15 10.25 -1.77 3.50
N ASP A 16 10.76 -0.56 3.24
CA ASP A 16 10.48 0.62 4.07
C ASP A 16 9.69 1.75 3.38
N GLN A 17 9.47 1.72 2.07
CA GLN A 17 8.65 2.74 1.39
C GLN A 17 7.19 2.32 1.28
N HIS A 18 6.49 2.36 2.40
CA HIS A 18 5.03 2.37 2.35
C HIS A 18 4.60 3.62 1.53
N PRO A 19 3.99 3.47 0.34
CA PRO A 19 3.75 4.59 -0.58
C PRO A 19 2.87 5.70 0.02
N TRP A 20 2.11 5.35 1.07
CA TRP A 20 1.27 6.27 1.83
C TRP A 20 1.51 6.13 3.34
N PRO A 21 2.58 6.70 3.93
CA PRO A 21 2.94 6.45 5.32
C PRO A 21 1.81 6.75 6.32
N TYR A 22 0.95 7.72 6.00
CA TYR A 22 -0.26 8.05 6.77
C TYR A 22 -1.36 6.97 6.74
N LEU A 23 -1.33 6.04 5.78
CA LEU A 23 -2.25 4.90 5.71
C LEU A 23 -1.73 3.66 6.45
N ARG A 24 -0.48 3.64 6.92
CA ARG A 24 0.12 2.49 7.63
C ARG A 24 -0.69 2.04 8.85
N GLY A 25 -1.46 2.95 9.45
CA GLY A 25 -2.34 2.64 10.58
C GLY A 25 -3.65 1.90 10.22
N MET A 26 -4.04 1.87 8.94
CA MET A 26 -5.25 1.17 8.47
C MET A 26 -4.94 0.07 7.45
N PHE A 27 -3.84 0.25 6.72
CA PHE A 27 -3.37 -0.64 5.67
C PHE A 27 -1.94 -1.06 5.97
N SER A 28 -1.67 -2.33 5.77
CA SER A 28 -0.33 -2.89 5.80
C SER A 28 0.11 -3.11 4.37
N TYR A 29 1.26 -2.57 4.00
CA TYR A 29 1.90 -2.88 2.73
C TYR A 29 2.36 -4.34 2.75
N VAL A 30 2.02 -5.09 1.71
CA VAL A 30 2.38 -6.52 1.55
C VAL A 30 3.47 -6.70 0.50
N GLY A 31 3.49 -5.85 -0.52
CA GLY A 31 4.45 -5.94 -1.62
C GLY A 31 3.94 -5.24 -2.87
N VAL A 32 4.67 -5.36 -3.97
CA VAL A 32 4.26 -4.86 -5.29
C VAL A 32 3.90 -6.04 -6.18
N LYS A 33 2.82 -5.91 -6.96
CA LYS A 33 2.39 -6.88 -7.96
C LYS A 33 2.30 -6.19 -9.31
N ASP A 34 3.16 -6.60 -10.25
CA ASP A 34 3.32 -6.03 -11.58
C ASP A 34 3.63 -4.52 -11.52
N SER A 35 2.58 -3.70 -11.59
CA SER A 35 2.65 -2.22 -11.55
C SER A 35 1.76 -1.63 -10.46
N SER A 36 1.22 -2.44 -9.55
CA SER A 36 0.31 -2.05 -8.47
C SER A 36 0.87 -2.46 -7.10
N TYR A 37 0.67 -1.63 -6.09
CA TYR A 37 0.99 -1.99 -4.71
C TYR A 37 -0.10 -2.89 -4.11
N ARG A 38 0.31 -3.96 -3.45
CA ARG A 38 -0.56 -4.87 -2.71
C ARG A 38 -0.60 -4.41 -1.25
N MET A 39 -1.80 -4.05 -0.81
CA MET A 39 -2.08 -3.47 0.49
C MET A 39 -3.12 -4.34 1.20
N LYS A 40 -2.88 -4.72 2.44
CA LYS A 40 -3.81 -5.48 3.27
C LYS A 40 -4.57 -4.53 4.19
N CYS A 41 -5.90 -4.59 4.18
CA CYS A 41 -6.71 -3.83 5.12
C CYS A 41 -6.69 -4.49 6.50
N LEU A 42 -6.18 -3.78 7.50
CA LEU A 42 -6.16 -4.23 8.90
C LEU A 42 -7.54 -4.11 9.56
N LEU A 43 -8.41 -3.24 9.03
CA LEU A 43 -9.78 -3.05 9.52
C LEU A 43 -10.72 -4.20 9.14
N CYS A 44 -10.42 -4.94 8.07
CA CYS A 44 -11.25 -6.06 7.60
C CYS A 44 -11.05 -7.36 8.41
N LEU A 45 -10.15 -7.40 9.40
CA LEU A 45 -9.88 -8.63 10.16
C LEU A 45 -11.15 -9.15 10.86
N PRO A 46 -11.38 -10.49 10.85
CA PRO A 46 -10.47 -11.57 10.42
C PRO A 46 -10.42 -11.82 8.90
N LYS A 47 -11.27 -11.15 8.11
CA LYS A 47 -11.35 -11.28 6.66
C LYS A 47 -10.19 -10.51 6.02
N ALA A 48 -9.00 -11.08 6.07
CA ALA A 48 -7.77 -10.53 5.49
C ALA A 48 -7.98 -10.09 4.03
N THR A 49 -8.35 -8.82 3.83
CA THR A 49 -8.72 -8.30 2.52
C THR A 49 -7.52 -7.61 1.93
N GLU A 50 -7.03 -8.15 0.83
CA GLU A 50 -5.93 -7.61 0.07
C GLU A 50 -6.47 -6.75 -1.07
N ILE A 51 -5.87 -5.59 -1.26
CA ILE A 51 -6.31 -4.55 -2.18
C ILE A 51 -5.11 -4.16 -3.03
N LEU A 52 -5.31 -4.14 -4.33
CA LEU A 52 -4.35 -3.62 -5.28
C LEU A 52 -4.59 -2.11 -5.42
N ALA A 53 -3.60 -1.32 -5.06
CA ALA A 53 -3.60 0.13 -5.18
C ALA A 53 -2.59 0.55 -6.25
N PHE A 54 -2.96 1.53 -7.07
CA PHE A 54 -2.05 2.05 -8.09
C PHE A 54 -0.96 2.89 -7.43
N LYS A 55 0.28 2.82 -7.94
CA LYS A 55 1.40 3.62 -7.41
C LYS A 55 1.12 5.12 -7.44
N ASN A 56 0.33 5.56 -8.43
CA ASN A 56 -0.05 6.96 -8.59
C ASN A 56 -1.11 7.46 -7.61
N SER A 57 -1.95 6.58 -7.04
CA SER A 57 -3.09 7.03 -6.21
C SER A 57 -3.69 5.92 -5.34
N PRO A 58 -4.05 6.23 -4.08
CA PRO A 58 -4.72 5.30 -3.17
C PRO A 58 -6.24 5.21 -3.42
N SER A 59 -6.73 5.55 -4.60
CA SER A 59 -8.17 5.59 -4.93
C SER A 59 -8.87 4.25 -4.72
N ASN A 60 -8.16 3.13 -4.95
CA ASN A 60 -8.69 1.79 -4.70
C ASN A 60 -8.87 1.51 -3.20
N LEU A 61 -7.95 2.01 -2.36
CA LEU A 61 -8.04 1.93 -0.90
C LEU A 61 -9.24 2.72 -0.40
N ARG A 62 -9.45 3.94 -0.93
CA ARG A 62 -10.64 4.76 -0.62
C ARG A 62 -11.94 4.02 -0.94
N LYS A 63 -12.08 3.49 -2.16
CA LYS A 63 -13.27 2.73 -2.59
C LYS A 63 -13.52 1.51 -1.72
N HIS A 64 -12.45 0.84 -1.27
CA HIS A 64 -12.58 -0.28 -0.35
C HIS A 64 -13.16 0.17 1.00
N ILE A 65 -12.60 1.23 1.61
CA ILE A 65 -13.11 1.78 2.88
C ILE A 65 -14.57 2.24 2.72
N GLU A 66 -14.90 2.93 1.63
CA GLU A 66 -16.26 3.37 1.35
C GLU A 66 -17.27 2.21 1.30
N ARG A 67 -16.87 1.04 0.79
CA ARG A 67 -17.75 -0.13 0.67
C ARG A 67 -17.77 -1.02 1.91
N LYS A 68 -16.63 -1.19 2.59
CA LYS A 68 -16.46 -2.13 3.70
C LYS A 68 -16.47 -1.47 5.08
N HIS A 69 -16.04 -0.22 5.15
CA HIS A 69 -15.79 0.51 6.38
C HIS A 69 -16.28 1.96 6.26
N VAL A 70 -17.57 2.15 5.95
CA VAL A 70 -18.18 3.48 5.78
C VAL A 70 -17.87 4.40 6.97
N HIS A 71 -17.86 3.85 8.20
CA HIS A 71 -17.55 4.59 9.42
C HIS A 71 -16.07 5.03 9.51
N HIS A 72 -15.15 4.30 8.87
CA HIS A 72 -13.74 4.68 8.80
C HIS A 72 -13.42 5.56 7.59
N LEU A 73 -14.38 5.80 6.68
CA LEU A 73 -14.19 6.67 5.51
C LEU A 73 -13.86 8.10 5.93
N THR A 74 -14.54 8.62 6.95
CA THR A 74 -14.27 9.95 7.50
C THR A 74 -12.84 10.05 8.04
N LYS A 75 -12.38 9.02 8.77
CA LYS A 75 -11.00 8.95 9.29
C LYS A 75 -9.98 8.86 8.15
N TYR A 76 -10.22 7.99 7.18
CA TYR A 76 -9.40 7.84 5.98
C TYR A 76 -9.27 9.15 5.20
N GLY A 77 -10.39 9.86 5.00
CA GLY A 77 -10.39 11.17 4.34
C GLY A 77 -9.59 12.22 5.11
N ALA A 78 -9.67 12.21 6.45
CA ALA A 78 -8.86 13.09 7.29
C ALA A 78 -7.36 12.79 7.19
N ASP A 79 -6.97 11.51 7.18
CA ASP A 79 -5.56 11.11 7.07
C ASP A 79 -4.97 11.39 5.68
N ILE A 80 -5.75 11.21 4.61
CA ILE A 80 -5.38 11.63 3.24
C ILE A 80 -5.25 13.16 3.15
N ASN A 81 -6.16 13.91 3.78
CA ASN A 81 -6.12 15.36 3.72
C ASN A 81 -4.92 15.95 4.50
N LYS A 82 -4.42 15.25 5.53
CA LYS A 82 -3.19 15.65 6.24
C LYS A 82 -1.96 15.57 5.34
N GLU A 83 -1.85 14.58 4.45
CA GLU A 83 -0.79 14.52 3.43
C GLU A 83 -0.77 15.82 2.61
N LYS A 84 -1.93 16.28 2.15
CA LYS A 84 -2.05 17.48 1.31
C LYS A 84 -1.83 18.81 2.01
N LYS A 85 -1.94 18.87 3.34
CA LYS A 85 -1.74 20.09 4.13
C LYS A 85 -0.34 20.21 4.73
N GLY A 86 0.51 19.20 4.59
CA GLY A 86 1.84 19.15 5.20
C GLY A 86 3.02 19.26 4.21
N SER A 87 2.78 19.66 2.96
CA SER A 87 3.83 19.99 1.97
C SER A 87 3.91 21.48 1.73
#